data_AF-A0A1Q1FKS4-F1
#
_entry.id   AF-A0A1Q1FKS4-F1
#
_cell.length_a   1.000
_cell.length_b   1.000
_cell.length_c   1.000
_cell.angle_alpha   90.00
_cell.angle_beta   90.00
_cell.angle_gamma   90.00
#
_symmetry.space_group_name_H-M   'P 1'
#
loop_
_entity.id
_entity.type
_entity.pdbx_description
1 polymer ?
#
loop_
_entity_poly.entity_id
_entity_poly.type
_entity_poly.pdbx_seq_one_letter_code
_entity_poly.pdbx_strand_id
1 'polypeptide(L)'
;MLALPLQVIDNFLLQYNVGQALLLIFILSALAALPLKSQRVYAMQFLGFGLLFLLTPQSMLEATYWKFLGLALLVLAPMVYMTAKR
;
A
#
# COMPACT_ATOMS: atom_id res chain seq x y z
N MET A 1 -4.84 12.60 34.57
CA MET A 1 -4.07 11.37 34.30
C MET A 1 -4.88 10.36 33.49
N LEU A 2 -5.55 10.84 32.45
CA LEU A 2 -6.07 10.03 31.34
C LEU A 2 -5.55 10.78 30.12
N ALA A 3 -4.47 10.31 29.52
CA ALA A 3 -4.09 10.81 28.21
C ALA A 3 -5.32 10.55 27.32
N LEU A 4 -5.96 11.63 26.88
CA LEU A 4 -7.17 11.57 26.07
C LEU A 4 -6.88 10.64 24.89
N PRO A 5 -7.78 9.73 24.50
CA PRO A 5 -7.54 8.76 23.42
C PRO A 5 -6.94 9.38 22.15
N LEU A 6 -7.31 10.62 21.87
CA LEU A 6 -6.77 11.45 20.80
C LEU A 6 -5.24 11.63 20.87
N GLN A 7 -4.66 11.80 22.05
CA GLN A 7 -3.23 12.02 22.24
C GLN A 7 -2.40 10.75 22.02
N VAL A 8 -3.01 9.58 22.25
CA VAL A 8 -2.42 8.28 21.89
C VAL A 8 -2.42 8.11 20.37
N ILE A 9 -3.53 8.49 19.71
CA ILE A 9 -3.66 8.43 18.25
C ILE A 9 -2.68 9.41 17.59
N ASP A 10 -2.57 10.65 18.09
CA ASP A 10 -1.63 11.64 17.55
C ASP A 10 -0.18 11.20 17.68
N ASN A 11 0.22 10.66 18.84
CA ASN A 11 1.58 10.15 19.02
C ASN A 11 1.90 8.97 18.09
N PHE A 12 0.90 8.15 17.73
CA PHE A 12 1.07 7.12 16.72
C PHE A 12 1.15 7.75 15.32
N LEU A 13 0.17 8.57 14.93
CA LEU A 13 0.11 9.16 13.58
C LEU A 13 1.33 10.04 13.26
N LEU A 14 1.89 10.76 14.24
CA LEU A 14 3.07 11.59 14.07
C LEU A 14 4.37 10.79 13.86
N GLN A 15 4.40 9.52 14.27
CA GLN A 15 5.57 8.65 14.11
C GLN A 15 5.56 7.83 12.82
N TYR A 16 4.38 7.67 12.18
CA TYR A 16 4.24 6.87 10.97
C TYR A 16 4.10 7.73 9.74
N ASN A 17 4.99 7.50 8.79
CA ASN A 17 4.89 8.14 7.49
C ASN A 17 3.73 7.53 6.66
N VAL A 18 3.08 8.35 5.82
CA VAL A 18 1.98 7.91 4.94
C VAL A 18 2.37 6.72 4.05
N GLY A 19 3.62 6.66 3.59
CA GLY A 19 4.15 5.54 2.82
C GLY A 19 4.11 4.22 3.60
N GLN A 20 4.42 4.24 4.90
CA GLN A 20 4.34 3.07 5.77
C GLN A 20 2.89 2.62 5.96
N ALA A 21 1.96 3.57 6.15
CA ALA A 21 0.54 3.27 6.25
C ALA A 21 0.00 2.64 4.95
N LEU A 22 0.35 3.19 3.79
CA LEU A 22 -0.01 2.61 2.49
C LEU A 22 0.54 1.20 2.30
N LEU A 23 1.80 0.96 2.69
CA LEU A 23 2.41 -0.37 2.63
C LEU A 23 1.68 -1.36 3.55
N LEU A 24 1.31 -0.94 4.76
CA LEU A 24 0.59 -1.77 5.70
C LEU A 24 -0.78 -2.18 5.13
N ILE A 25 -1.55 -1.22 4.61
CA ILE A 25 -2.85 -1.48 4.00
C ILE A 25 -2.69 -2.40 2.77
N PHE A 26 -1.65 -2.21 1.96
CA PHE A 26 -1.33 -3.10 0.85
C PHE A 26 -1.11 -4.54 1.31
N ILE A 27 -0.28 -4.76 2.33
CA ILE A 27 -0.01 -6.11 2.87
C ILE A 27 -1.28 -6.73 3.43
N LEU A 28 -2.04 -5.99 4.24
CA LEU A 28 -3.31 -6.50 4.79
C LEU A 28 -4.32 -6.85 3.70
N SER A 29 -4.42 -6.01 2.66
CA SER A 29 -5.30 -6.26 1.51
C SER A 29 -4.86 -7.50 0.72
N ALA A 30 -3.56 -7.70 0.56
CA ALA A 30 -2.99 -8.87 -0.09
C ALA A 30 -3.30 -10.13 0.73
N LEU A 31 -3.09 -10.09 2.04
CA LEU A 31 -3.43 -11.19 2.95
C LEU A 31 -4.93 -11.50 2.94
N ALA A 32 -5.79 -10.47 2.92
CA ALA A 32 -7.24 -10.64 2.83
C ALA A 32 -7.69 -11.26 1.49
N ALA A 33 -6.90 -11.13 0.43
CA ALA A 33 -7.18 -11.74 -0.87
C ALA A 33 -6.63 -13.17 -1.04
N LEU A 34 -5.86 -13.70 -0.07
CA LEU A 34 -5.42 -15.10 -0.06
C LEU A 34 -6.56 -16.12 -0.25
N PRO A 35 -7.71 -16.03 0.46
CA PRO A 35 -8.80 -16.98 0.28
C PRO A 35 -9.41 -16.96 -1.12
N LEU A 36 -9.31 -15.85 -1.87
CA LEU A 36 -9.88 -15.71 -3.21
C LEU A 36 -9.09 -16.49 -4.28
N LYS A 37 -7.83 -16.87 -4.00
CA LYS A 37 -6.93 -17.64 -4.90
C LYS A 37 -6.83 -17.12 -6.34
N SER A 38 -7.19 -15.85 -6.58
CA SER A 38 -7.27 -15.26 -7.91
C SER A 38 -6.11 -14.32 -8.15
N GLN A 39 -5.24 -14.68 -9.10
CA GLN A 39 -4.12 -13.82 -9.51
C GLN A 39 -4.59 -12.49 -10.10
N ARG A 40 -5.80 -12.43 -10.70
CA ARG A 40 -6.37 -11.18 -11.19
C ARG A 40 -6.67 -10.18 -10.08
N VAL A 41 -7.08 -10.66 -8.89
CA VAL A 41 -7.32 -9.81 -7.73
C VAL A 41 -6.01 -9.19 -7.25
N TYR A 42 -4.93 -9.97 -7.18
CA TYR A 42 -3.61 -9.45 -6.85
C TYR A 42 -3.10 -8.45 -7.87
N ALA A 43 -3.29 -8.71 -9.17
CA ALA A 43 -2.93 -7.76 -10.22
C ALA A 43 -3.65 -6.41 -10.07
N MET A 44 -4.95 -6.43 -9.72
CA MET A 44 -5.70 -5.20 -9.44
C MET A 44 -5.21 -4.48 -8.19
N GLN A 45 -4.86 -5.21 -7.14
CA GLN A 45 -4.25 -4.59 -5.95
C GLN A 45 -2.90 -3.95 -6.29
N PHE A 46 -2.04 -4.65 -7.02
CA PHE A 46 -0.72 -4.13 -7.40
C PHE A 46 -0.85 -2.87 -8.24
N LEU A 47 -1.79 -2.85 -9.19
CA LEU A 47 -2.08 -1.67 -9.99
C LEU A 47 -2.61 -0.52 -9.12
N GLY A 48 -3.60 -0.80 -8.26
CA GLY A 48 -4.21 0.20 -7.39
C GLY A 48 -3.20 0.82 -6.42
N PHE A 49 -2.46 0.01 -5.69
CA PHE A 49 -1.44 0.49 -4.75
C PHE A 49 -0.23 1.10 -5.46
N GLY A 50 0.16 0.59 -6.63
CA GLY A 50 1.18 1.20 -7.46
C GLY A 50 0.82 2.64 -7.86
N LEU A 51 -0.43 2.85 -8.29
CA LEU A 51 -0.96 4.19 -8.56
C LEU A 51 -1.03 5.04 -7.29
N LEU A 52 -1.51 4.50 -6.17
CA LEU A 52 -1.57 5.25 -4.90
C LEU A 52 -0.18 5.75 -4.48
N PHE A 53 0.85 4.91 -4.51
CA PHE A 53 2.21 5.32 -4.19
C PHE A 53 2.76 6.39 -5.15
N LEU A 54 2.43 6.29 -6.45
CA LEU A 54 2.92 7.25 -7.45
C LEU A 54 2.22 8.61 -7.35
N LEU A 55 0.90 8.59 -7.13
CA LEU A 55 0.05 9.78 -7.07
C LEU A 55 0.08 10.48 -5.71
N THR A 56 0.49 9.78 -4.65
CA THR A 56 0.67 10.41 -3.33
C THR A 56 1.79 11.46 -3.41
N PRO A 57 1.54 12.70 -2.92
CA PRO A 57 2.54 13.76 -2.94
C PRO A 57 3.83 13.37 -2.21
N GLN A 58 4.98 13.78 -2.77
CA GLN A 58 6.29 13.47 -2.18
C GLN A 58 6.45 14.04 -0.76
N SER A 59 5.83 15.18 -0.48
CA SER A 59 5.82 15.80 0.85
C SER A 59 5.19 14.92 1.92
N MET A 60 4.25 14.04 1.55
CA MET A 60 3.58 13.13 2.48
C MET A 60 4.32 11.80 2.64
N LEU A 61 5.06 11.36 1.62
CA LEU A 61 5.83 10.12 1.67
C LEU A 61 7.18 10.27 2.39
N GLU A 62 7.67 11.52 2.56
CA GLU A 62 8.96 11.91 3.14
C GLU A 62 10.22 11.35 2.42
N ALA A 63 10.12 10.19 1.77
CA ALA A 63 11.20 9.47 1.13
C ALA A 63 10.82 8.97 -0.27
N THR A 64 11.72 9.16 -1.23
CA THR A 64 11.52 8.83 -2.65
C THR A 64 11.38 7.33 -2.92
N TYR A 65 11.91 6.47 -2.03
CA TYR A 65 11.85 5.02 -2.25
C TYR A 65 10.43 4.47 -2.30
N TRP A 66 9.46 5.14 -1.66
CA TRP A 66 8.04 4.79 -1.77
C TRP A 66 7.50 4.93 -3.20
N LYS A 67 7.98 5.91 -3.97
CA LYS A 67 7.60 6.06 -5.38
C LYS A 67 8.22 4.97 -6.25
N PHE A 68 9.47 4.57 -5.96
CA PHE A 68 10.09 3.44 -6.65
C PHE A 68 9.35 2.13 -6.36
N LEU A 69 8.87 1.92 -5.13
CA LEU A 69 7.98 0.81 -4.80
C LEU A 69 6.69 0.88 -5.64
N GLY A 70 6.06 2.05 -5.73
CA GLY A 70 4.87 2.26 -6.57
C GLY A 70 5.10 1.90 -8.05
N LEU A 71 6.23 2.34 -8.61
CA LEU A 71 6.63 1.97 -9.98
C LEU A 71 6.87 0.47 -10.13
N ALA A 72 7.55 -0.17 -9.18
CA ALA A 72 7.75 -1.62 -9.19
C ALA A 72 6.40 -2.36 -9.18
N LEU A 73 5.45 -1.93 -8.35
CA LEU A 73 4.10 -2.50 -8.30
C LEU A 73 3.35 -2.31 -9.62
N LEU A 74 3.44 -1.14 -10.25
CA LEU A 74 2.84 -0.88 -11.57
C LEU A 74 3.40 -1.76 -12.67
N VAL A 75 4.69 -2.07 -12.62
CA VAL A 75 5.34 -2.98 -13.57
C VAL A 75 4.94 -4.43 -13.28
N LEU A 76 4.85 -4.81 -12.00
CA LEU A 76 4.42 -6.15 -11.58
C LEU A 76 2.95 -6.44 -11.89
N ALA A 77 2.08 -5.44 -11.84
CA ALA A 77 0.64 -5.59 -12.06
C ALA A 77 0.29 -6.29 -13.39
N PRO A 78 0.74 -5.83 -14.58
CA PRO A 78 0.47 -6.53 -15.83
C PRO A 78 1.13 -7.90 -15.89
N MET A 79 2.31 -8.08 -15.27
CA MET A 79 2.97 -9.40 -15.24
C MET A 79 2.11 -10.43 -14.48
N VAL A 80 1.62 -10.08 -13.30
CA VAL A 80 0.73 -10.92 -12.49
C VAL A 80 -0.61 -11.16 -13.20
N TYR A 81 -1.13 -10.16 -13.91
CA TYR A 81 -2.35 -10.30 -14.69
C TYR A 81 -2.19 -11.31 -15.84
N MET A 82 -1.08 -11.22 -16.58
CA MET A 82 -0.81 -12.11 -17.72
C MET A 82 -0.55 -13.56 -17.30
N THR A 83 0.00 -13.80 -16.11
CA THR A 83 0.20 -15.16 -15.59
C THR A 83 -1.09 -15.79 -15.05
N ALA A 84 -2.15 -15.00 -14.87
CA ALA A 84 -3.41 -15.48 -14.32
C ALA A 84 -4.09 -16.48 -15.28
N LYS A 85 -4.08 -17.76 -14.89
CA LYS A 85 -4.85 -18.81 -15.57
C LYS A 85 -6.35 -18.48 -15.48
N ARG A 86 -7.09 -18.82 -16.55
CA ARG A 86 -8.54 -18.64 -16.64
C ARG A 86 -9.29 -19.43 -15.57
#